data_AF-A0A258TC88-F1
#
_entry.id   AF-A0A258TC88-F1
#
_cell.length_a   1.000
_cell.length_b   1.000
_cell.length_c   1.000
_cell.angle_alpha   90.00
_cell.angle_beta   90.00
_cell.angle_gamma   90.00
#
_symmetry.space_group_name_H-M   'P 1'
#
loop_
_entity.id
_entity.type
_entity.pdbx_description
1 polymer ?
#
loop_
_entity_poly.entity_id
_entity_poly.type
_entity_poly.pdbx_seq_one_letter_code
_entity_poly.pdbx_strand_id
1 'polypeptide(L)'
;MGRQLARLITTLAFVPMLLAAVTGHALAQKGQYCERTNYSAQEITDAVRNSSLRDDLKGTSCSLGGLGRFESGGNKGVYNGSCCTGIFQLNNANVQKYAGTDRAGYGCMSLQDQVDAWARLTNAGYNAPAVKQLASMSTFDGQKVDASFIAACIQLGTGNCQKMVNSGSCSGFSDINGTTICGMASNARAMADPNCKDGQAVCGPSGPGDFPTSTGFAANPPTATTASIVVAPTDV
;
A
#
# COMPACT_ATOMS: atom_id res chain seq x y z
N MET A 1 -61.33 -57.45 -48.11
CA MET A 1 -60.06 -58.17 -48.37
C MET A 1 -58.93 -57.36 -47.72
N GLY A 2 -58.30 -57.88 -46.67
CA GLY A 2 -56.98 -57.44 -46.21
C GLY A 2 -56.89 -56.60 -44.93
N ARG A 3 -56.39 -57.25 -43.86
CA ARG A 3 -55.41 -56.74 -42.86
C ARG A 3 -55.97 -55.76 -41.78
N GLN A 4 -55.57 -55.75 -40.51
CA GLN A 4 -54.49 -56.40 -39.77
C GLN A 4 -54.63 -56.13 -38.25
N LEU A 5 -54.14 -57.08 -37.44
CA LEU A 5 -53.38 -56.98 -36.17
C LEU A 5 -53.64 -55.79 -35.23
N ALA A 6 -54.10 -55.97 -33.98
CA ALA A 6 -53.44 -56.63 -32.83
C ALA A 6 -52.12 -55.96 -32.34
N ARG A 7 -52.24 -55.29 -31.18
CA ARG A 7 -51.28 -55.06 -30.07
C ARG A 7 -49.93 -54.39 -30.35
N LEU A 8 -49.60 -53.36 -29.56
CA LEU A 8 -48.40 -53.30 -28.68
C LEU A 8 -48.47 -52.00 -27.84
N ILE A 9 -48.79 -52.07 -26.54
CA ILE A 9 -47.85 -52.00 -25.40
C ILE A 9 -47.08 -50.67 -25.33
N THR A 10 -47.55 -49.86 -24.40
CA THR A 10 -46.96 -48.66 -23.80
C THR A 10 -45.61 -48.98 -23.15
N THR A 11 -44.54 -48.29 -23.56
CA THR A 11 -43.29 -48.24 -22.78
C THR A 11 -42.84 -46.79 -22.69
N LEU A 12 -43.13 -46.15 -21.53
CA LEU A 12 -42.50 -44.90 -21.14
C LEU A 12 -41.00 -45.17 -20.89
N ALA A 13 -40.15 -44.66 -21.75
CA ALA A 13 -38.71 -44.59 -21.48
C ALA A 13 -38.43 -43.35 -20.63
N PHE A 14 -38.28 -43.55 -19.32
CA PHE A 14 -37.67 -42.58 -18.41
C PHE A 14 -36.17 -42.50 -18.74
N VAL A 15 -35.74 -41.39 -19.35
CA VAL A 15 -34.32 -41.06 -19.53
C VAL A 15 -33.86 -40.32 -18.26
N PRO A 16 -32.94 -40.86 -17.44
CA PRO A 16 -32.35 -40.09 -16.37
C PRO A 16 -31.32 -39.14 -16.98
N MET A 17 -31.70 -37.86 -17.09
CA MET A 17 -30.77 -36.78 -17.42
C MET A 17 -29.80 -36.61 -16.25
N LEU A 18 -28.59 -37.16 -16.37
CA LEU A 18 -27.49 -36.88 -15.45
C LEU A 18 -27.15 -35.39 -15.52
N LEU A 19 -27.62 -34.60 -14.55
CA LEU A 19 -27.03 -33.31 -14.23
C LEU A 19 -25.68 -33.56 -13.57
N ALA A 20 -24.62 -33.59 -14.37
CA ALA A 20 -23.27 -33.38 -13.86
C ALA A 20 -23.16 -31.92 -13.39
N ALA A 21 -23.42 -31.69 -12.10
CA ALA A 21 -23.11 -30.43 -11.45
C ALA A 21 -21.58 -30.27 -11.39
N VAL A 22 -21.02 -29.67 -12.43
CA VAL A 22 -19.62 -29.27 -12.44
C VAL A 22 -19.50 -28.11 -11.45
N THR A 23 -19.15 -28.41 -10.19
CA THR A 23 -18.72 -27.41 -9.22
C THR A 23 -17.35 -26.90 -9.65
N GLY A 24 -17.35 -26.04 -10.68
CA GLY A 24 -16.18 -25.27 -11.06
C GLY A 24 -15.83 -24.36 -9.90
N HIS A 25 -14.82 -24.74 -9.12
CA HIS A 25 -14.12 -23.80 -8.26
C HIS A 25 -13.42 -22.83 -9.23
N ALA A 26 -14.05 -21.69 -9.49
CA ALA A 26 -13.46 -20.64 -10.30
C ALA A 26 -12.18 -20.17 -9.58
N LEU A 27 -11.04 -20.75 -9.96
CA LEU A 27 -9.73 -20.23 -9.60
C LEU A 27 -9.66 -18.83 -10.20
N ALA A 28 -9.70 -17.80 -9.36
CA ALA A 28 -9.61 -16.44 -9.83
C ALA A 28 -8.25 -16.26 -10.53
N GLN A 29 -8.31 -16.01 -11.83
CA GLN A 29 -7.12 -15.91 -12.67
C GLN A 29 -6.51 -14.51 -12.56
N LYS A 30 -5.18 -14.43 -12.64
CA LYS A 30 -4.50 -13.14 -12.85
C LYS A 30 -5.10 -12.45 -14.06
N GLY A 31 -5.34 -11.15 -13.94
CA GLY A 31 -6.08 -10.38 -14.93
C GLY A 31 -5.38 -9.08 -15.30
N GLN A 32 -5.78 -8.54 -16.44
CA GLN A 32 -5.47 -7.19 -16.89
C GLN A 32 -6.78 -6.45 -17.09
N TYR A 33 -6.93 -5.32 -16.41
CA TYR A 33 -7.98 -4.34 -16.67
C TYR A 33 -7.41 -3.21 -17.50
N CYS A 34 -8.17 -2.75 -18.49
CA CYS A 34 -7.76 -1.69 -19.41
C CYS A 34 -6.33 -1.88 -19.94
N GLU A 35 -5.57 -0.81 -20.14
CA GLU A 35 -4.24 -0.86 -20.72
C GLU A 35 -3.18 -1.37 -19.75
N ARG A 36 -2.28 -2.22 -20.27
CA ARG A 36 -1.08 -2.63 -19.57
C ARG A 36 -0.08 -1.47 -19.58
N THR A 37 0.34 -1.02 -18.41
CA THR A 37 1.35 0.02 -18.26
C THR A 37 2.67 -0.55 -17.74
N ASN A 38 3.72 0.27 -17.79
CA ASN A 38 5.03 -0.03 -17.20
C ASN A 38 5.64 1.25 -16.62
N TYR A 39 4.92 1.92 -15.72
CA TYR A 39 5.41 3.14 -15.07
C TYR A 39 6.70 2.86 -14.30
N SER A 40 7.69 3.71 -14.49
CA SER A 40 8.94 3.72 -13.74
C SER A 40 8.71 4.02 -12.25
N ALA A 41 9.71 3.72 -11.42
CA ALA A 41 9.67 4.13 -10.01
C ALA A 41 9.58 5.65 -9.86
N GLN A 42 10.20 6.42 -10.77
CA GLN A 42 10.14 7.88 -10.74
C GLN A 42 8.75 8.41 -11.05
N GLU A 43 8.08 7.92 -12.10
CA GLU A 43 6.70 8.34 -12.43
C GLU A 43 5.73 8.05 -11.28
N ILE A 44 5.88 6.91 -10.61
CA ILE A 44 5.07 6.57 -9.43
C ILE A 44 5.42 7.51 -8.26
N THR A 45 6.71 7.81 -8.06
CA THR A 45 7.15 8.75 -7.02
C THR A 45 6.57 10.15 -7.24
N ASP A 46 6.56 10.62 -8.49
CA ASP A 46 6.03 11.94 -8.83
C ASP A 46 4.51 12.01 -8.62
N ALA A 47 3.79 10.95 -9.00
CA ALA A 47 2.37 10.84 -8.67
C ALA A 47 2.12 10.85 -7.14
N VAL A 48 2.97 10.18 -6.36
CA VAL A 48 2.91 10.19 -4.89
C VAL A 48 3.14 11.60 -4.34
N ARG A 49 4.13 12.32 -4.84
CA ARG A 49 4.43 13.70 -4.42
C ARG A 49 3.29 14.66 -4.73
N ASN A 50 2.61 14.45 -5.85
CA ASN A 50 1.46 15.23 -6.28
C ASN A 50 0.14 14.84 -5.57
N SER A 51 0.10 13.72 -4.84
CA SER A 51 -1.10 13.23 -4.17
C SER A 51 -1.46 13.99 -2.89
N SER A 52 -2.55 13.58 -2.22
CA SER A 52 -2.89 14.06 -0.87
C SER A 52 -2.12 13.36 0.26
N LEU A 53 -1.08 12.58 -0.02
CA LEU A 53 -0.28 11.90 1.00
C LEU A 53 0.28 12.93 2.00
N ARG A 54 0.36 12.57 3.28
CA ARG A 54 0.98 13.43 4.30
C ARG A 54 2.40 13.85 3.92
N ASP A 55 2.77 15.08 4.27
CA ASP A 55 4.04 15.69 3.87
C ASP A 55 5.27 15.01 4.50
N ASP A 56 5.15 14.51 5.72
CA ASP A 56 6.19 13.72 6.39
C ASP A 56 6.54 12.45 5.59
N LEU A 57 5.53 11.76 5.06
CA LEU A 57 5.72 10.59 4.20
C LEU A 57 6.19 10.99 2.79
N LYS A 58 5.71 12.11 2.24
CA LYS A 58 6.22 12.63 0.96
C LYS A 58 7.71 12.99 1.02
N GLY A 59 8.21 13.40 2.19
CA GLY A 59 9.63 13.69 2.41
C GLY A 59 10.55 12.51 2.09
N THR A 60 10.06 11.27 2.20
CA THR A 60 10.82 10.04 1.89
C THR A 60 10.18 9.20 0.77
N SER A 61 9.55 9.87 -0.19
CA SER A 61 8.70 9.23 -1.20
C SER A 61 9.43 8.38 -2.23
N CYS A 62 10.76 8.46 -2.38
CA CYS A 62 11.47 7.70 -3.42
C CYS A 62 11.25 6.18 -3.26
N SER A 63 11.20 5.70 -2.02
CA SER A 63 10.91 4.29 -1.75
C SER A 63 9.46 3.90 -2.05
N LEU A 64 8.52 4.85 -2.10
CA LEU A 64 7.13 4.58 -2.52
C LEU A 64 7.00 4.35 -4.03
N GLY A 65 7.84 4.99 -4.85
CA GLY A 65 7.94 4.65 -6.26
C GLY A 65 8.33 3.20 -6.49
N GLY A 66 9.35 2.76 -5.74
CA GLY A 66 9.79 1.36 -5.76
C GLY A 66 8.77 0.39 -5.16
N LEU A 67 7.98 0.82 -4.16
CA LEU A 67 6.85 0.02 -3.65
C LEU A 67 5.83 -0.27 -4.76
N GLY A 68 5.44 0.73 -5.56
CA GLY A 68 4.51 0.51 -6.67
C GLY A 68 5.08 -0.42 -7.75
N ARG A 69 6.40 -0.35 -7.99
CA ARG A 69 7.10 -1.31 -8.86
C ARG A 69 7.12 -2.72 -8.28
N PHE A 70 7.34 -2.86 -6.97
CA PHE A 70 7.34 -4.15 -6.28
C PHE A 70 5.96 -4.81 -6.33
N GLU A 71 4.90 -4.05 -6.06
CA GLU A 71 3.53 -4.54 -5.98
C GLU A 71 2.98 -4.94 -7.37
N SER A 72 3.25 -4.16 -8.41
CA SER A 72 2.57 -4.31 -9.70
C SER A 72 3.49 -4.44 -10.92
N GLY A 73 4.80 -4.30 -10.75
CA GLY A 73 5.73 -4.14 -11.88
C GLY A 73 5.51 -2.86 -12.68
N GLY A 74 4.86 -1.83 -12.10
CA GLY A 74 4.49 -0.59 -12.79
C GLY A 74 3.21 -0.69 -13.64
N ASN A 75 2.45 -1.77 -13.50
CA ASN A 75 1.23 -2.01 -14.26
C ASN A 75 -0.02 -1.62 -13.46
N LYS A 76 -0.63 -0.47 -13.78
CA LYS A 76 -1.82 0.03 -13.08
C LYS A 76 -3.08 -0.81 -13.32
N GLY A 77 -3.11 -1.65 -14.34
CA GLY A 77 -4.28 -2.47 -14.64
C GLY A 77 -4.20 -3.90 -14.11
N VAL A 78 -3.13 -4.28 -13.42
CA VAL A 78 -2.91 -5.69 -13.03
C VAL A 78 -3.80 -6.10 -11.85
N TYR A 79 -4.42 -7.28 -11.98
CA TYR A 79 -5.10 -8.01 -10.91
C TYR A 79 -4.31 -9.28 -10.58
N ASN A 80 -3.98 -9.49 -9.30
CA ASN A 80 -3.13 -10.62 -8.89
C ASN A 80 -3.83 -11.99 -8.82
N GLY A 81 -5.13 -12.05 -9.12
CA GLY A 81 -5.89 -13.30 -9.10
C GLY A 81 -6.55 -13.62 -7.76
N SER A 82 -6.27 -12.89 -6.67
CA SER A 82 -6.84 -13.24 -5.35
C SER A 82 -7.58 -12.10 -4.67
N CYS A 83 -7.02 -10.89 -4.68
CA CYS A 83 -7.57 -9.80 -3.86
C CYS A 83 -7.44 -8.43 -4.48
N CYS A 84 -6.40 -8.22 -5.28
CA CYS A 84 -5.74 -6.94 -5.29
C CYS A 84 -5.48 -6.44 -6.70
N THR A 85 -5.73 -5.16 -6.91
CA THR A 85 -5.67 -4.51 -8.23
C THR A 85 -4.86 -3.22 -8.16
N GLY A 86 -4.18 -2.90 -9.25
CA GLY A 86 -3.59 -1.58 -9.49
C GLY A 86 -2.15 -1.40 -9.00
N ILE A 87 -1.65 -0.18 -9.14
CA ILE A 87 -0.23 0.18 -8.98
C ILE A 87 0.33 -0.20 -7.60
N PHE A 88 -0.49 -0.09 -6.55
CA PHE A 88 -0.19 -0.48 -5.17
C PHE A 88 -1.04 -1.66 -4.69
N GLN A 89 -1.63 -2.45 -5.60
CA GLN A 89 -2.35 -3.68 -5.26
C GLN A 89 -3.37 -3.53 -4.12
N LEU A 90 -4.29 -2.57 -4.23
CA LEU A 90 -5.35 -2.40 -3.23
C LEU A 90 -6.32 -3.58 -3.30
N ASN A 91 -6.68 -4.12 -2.14
CA ASN A 91 -7.73 -5.12 -2.04
C ASN A 91 -9.12 -4.53 -2.39
N ASN A 92 -10.08 -5.39 -2.74
CA ASN A 92 -11.42 -4.98 -3.16
C ASN A 92 -12.14 -4.03 -2.18
N ALA A 93 -12.01 -4.26 -0.87
CA ALA A 93 -12.67 -3.42 0.13
C ALA A 93 -12.07 -2.01 0.17
N ASN A 94 -10.74 -1.91 0.06
CA ASN A 94 -10.03 -0.63 0.01
C ASN A 94 -10.28 0.09 -1.31
N VAL A 95 -10.36 -0.62 -2.44
CA VAL A 95 -10.76 -0.05 -3.73
C VAL A 95 -12.13 0.60 -3.62
N GLN A 96 -13.13 -0.13 -3.10
CA GLN A 96 -14.47 0.41 -2.90
C GLN A 96 -14.47 1.64 -1.97
N LYS A 97 -13.77 1.55 -0.84
CA LYS A 97 -13.77 2.59 0.19
C LYS A 97 -13.05 3.87 -0.23
N TYR A 98 -11.89 3.75 -0.87
CA TYR A 98 -11.01 4.89 -1.11
C TYR A 98 -11.00 5.37 -2.57
N ALA A 99 -11.41 4.53 -3.53
CA ALA A 99 -11.56 4.92 -4.93
C ALA A 99 -13.03 5.07 -5.36
N GLY A 100 -13.99 4.59 -4.57
CA GLY A 100 -15.43 4.72 -4.87
C GLY A 100 -15.89 3.90 -6.07
N THR A 101 -15.12 2.87 -6.45
CA THR A 101 -15.37 2.02 -7.63
C THR A 101 -15.11 0.56 -7.29
N ASP A 102 -15.42 -0.35 -8.22
CA ASP A 102 -14.98 -1.74 -8.17
C ASP A 102 -13.55 -1.92 -8.71
N ARG A 103 -13.06 -3.16 -8.69
CA ARG A 103 -11.70 -3.50 -9.14
C ARG A 103 -11.45 -3.19 -10.63
N ALA A 104 -12.45 -3.39 -11.48
CA ALA A 104 -12.31 -3.18 -12.92
C ALA A 104 -12.19 -1.68 -13.21
N GLY A 105 -13.07 -0.87 -12.62
CA GLY A 105 -13.00 0.58 -12.69
C GLY A 105 -11.70 1.11 -12.10
N TYR A 106 -11.23 0.56 -10.98
CA TYR A 106 -9.94 0.96 -10.39
C TYR A 106 -8.76 0.67 -11.33
N GLY A 107 -8.70 -0.52 -11.93
CA GLY A 107 -7.65 -0.86 -12.90
C GLY A 107 -7.65 0.02 -14.16
N CYS A 108 -8.79 0.65 -14.46
CA CYS A 108 -8.96 1.58 -15.58
C CYS A 108 -8.70 3.05 -15.24
N MET A 109 -8.53 3.40 -13.96
CA MET A 109 -8.19 4.76 -13.53
C MET A 109 -6.81 5.22 -14.05
N SER A 110 -6.55 6.53 -14.01
CA SER A 110 -5.21 7.06 -14.26
C SER A 110 -4.24 6.64 -13.15
N LEU A 111 -2.92 6.76 -13.40
CA LEU A 111 -1.92 6.56 -12.35
C LEU A 111 -2.20 7.47 -11.14
N GLN A 112 -2.46 8.75 -11.37
CA GLN A 112 -2.68 9.72 -10.30
C GLN A 112 -3.92 9.35 -9.46
N ASP A 113 -5.04 8.98 -10.07
CA ASP A 113 -6.26 8.63 -9.33
C ASP A 113 -6.08 7.38 -8.45
N GLN A 114 -5.32 6.38 -8.95
CA GLN A 114 -4.97 5.21 -8.14
C GLN A 114 -4.06 5.59 -6.96
N VAL A 115 -3.06 6.42 -7.21
CA VAL A 115 -2.14 6.90 -6.18
C VAL A 115 -2.89 7.76 -5.14
N ASP A 116 -3.87 8.57 -5.55
CA ASP A 116 -4.68 9.38 -4.65
C ASP A 116 -5.60 8.52 -3.77
N ALA A 117 -6.19 7.46 -4.34
CA ALA A 117 -6.95 6.49 -3.56
C ALA A 117 -6.07 5.77 -2.54
N TRP A 118 -4.88 5.34 -2.96
CA TRP A 118 -3.88 4.76 -2.07
C TRP A 118 -3.42 5.75 -0.99
N ALA A 119 -3.21 7.02 -1.32
CA ALA A 119 -2.83 8.05 -0.36
C ALA A 119 -3.91 8.27 0.70
N ARG A 120 -5.20 8.24 0.32
CA ARG A 120 -6.32 8.29 1.28
C ARG A 120 -6.31 7.08 2.23
N LEU A 121 -6.06 5.88 1.71
CA LEU A 121 -5.88 4.67 2.52
C LEU A 121 -4.71 4.81 3.50
N THR A 122 -3.55 5.22 3.00
CA THR A 122 -2.32 5.37 3.80
C THR A 122 -2.48 6.43 4.88
N ASN A 123 -3.08 7.57 4.56
CA ASN A 123 -3.38 8.62 5.55
C ASN A 123 -4.34 8.13 6.64
N ALA A 124 -5.35 7.33 6.28
CA ALA A 124 -6.25 6.73 7.25
C ALA A 124 -5.52 5.72 8.14
N GLY A 125 -4.70 4.86 7.54
CA GLY A 125 -3.88 3.87 8.24
C GLY A 125 -2.86 4.49 9.19
N TYR A 126 -2.30 5.65 8.84
CA TYR A 126 -1.35 6.40 9.66
C TYR A 126 -1.87 6.69 11.08
N ASN A 127 -3.19 6.77 11.26
CA ASN A 127 -3.76 7.07 12.55
C ASN A 127 -3.73 5.90 13.56
N ALA A 128 -3.36 4.69 13.12
CA ALA A 128 -3.25 3.55 14.02
C ALA A 128 -2.07 3.71 15.01
N PRO A 129 -2.22 3.30 16.28
CA PRO A 129 -1.18 3.46 17.30
C PRO A 129 0.19 2.90 16.90
N ALA A 130 0.26 1.65 16.41
CA ALA A 130 1.50 1.04 15.93
C ALA A 130 2.17 1.85 14.81
N VAL A 131 1.38 2.43 13.90
CA VAL A 131 1.91 3.19 12.77
C VAL A 131 2.51 4.50 13.26
N LYS A 132 1.82 5.22 14.15
CA LYS A 132 2.35 6.44 14.78
C LYS A 132 3.60 6.16 15.60
N GLN A 133 3.59 5.07 16.37
CA GLN A 133 4.75 4.64 17.15
C GLN A 133 5.94 4.37 16.23
N LEU A 134 5.75 3.58 15.18
CA LEU A 134 6.80 3.28 14.21
C LEU A 134 7.29 4.57 13.53
N ALA A 135 6.41 5.45 13.10
CA ALA A 135 6.75 6.73 12.45
C ALA A 135 7.52 7.69 13.37
N SER A 136 7.42 7.55 14.69
CA SER A 136 8.22 8.33 15.65
C SER A 136 9.65 7.80 15.83
N MET A 137 9.97 6.65 15.24
CA MET A 137 11.28 6.02 15.31
C MET A 137 12.10 6.40 14.07
N SER A 138 13.40 6.64 14.24
CA SER A 138 14.33 6.77 13.11
C SER A 138 14.66 5.41 12.48
N THR A 139 14.73 4.37 13.32
CA THR A 139 15.07 3.00 12.92
C THR A 139 14.27 1.98 13.72
N PHE A 140 14.00 0.82 13.10
CA PHE A 140 13.41 -0.35 13.75
C PHE A 140 14.16 -1.60 13.28
N ASP A 141 14.66 -2.41 14.22
CA ASP A 141 15.47 -3.60 13.96
C ASP A 141 16.60 -3.36 12.93
N GLY A 142 17.33 -2.25 13.13
CA GLY A 142 18.43 -1.82 12.26
C GLY A 142 18.02 -1.22 10.91
N GLN A 143 16.73 -1.23 10.54
CA GLN A 143 16.26 -0.64 9.30
C GLN A 143 15.76 0.79 9.48
N LYS A 144 16.08 1.67 8.53
CA LYS A 144 15.51 3.02 8.45
C LYS A 144 13.99 2.95 8.41
N VAL A 145 13.31 3.73 9.24
CA VAL A 145 11.86 3.96 9.10
C VAL A 145 11.67 5.12 8.13
N ASP A 146 11.17 4.80 6.94
CA ASP A 146 10.83 5.73 5.87
C ASP A 146 9.40 5.45 5.38
N ALA A 147 8.96 6.20 4.36
CA ALA A 147 7.61 6.09 3.86
C ALA A 147 7.24 4.67 3.38
N SER A 148 8.16 3.90 2.77
CA SER A 148 7.88 2.52 2.38
C SER A 148 7.71 1.58 3.57
N PHE A 149 8.43 1.81 4.67
CA PHE A 149 8.21 1.05 5.91
C PHE A 149 6.81 1.35 6.48
N ILE A 150 6.46 2.63 6.59
CA ILE A 150 5.14 3.04 7.06
C ILE A 150 4.03 2.49 6.14
N ALA A 151 4.21 2.57 4.83
CA ALA A 151 3.29 2.01 3.85
C ALA A 151 3.17 0.49 4.01
N ALA A 152 4.26 -0.25 4.11
CA ALA A 152 4.23 -1.71 4.30
C ALA A 152 3.49 -2.11 5.58
N CYS A 153 3.70 -1.36 6.68
CA CYS A 153 3.00 -1.54 7.95
C CYS A 153 1.48 -1.36 7.80
N ILE A 154 1.03 -0.42 6.96
CA ILE A 154 -0.38 -0.21 6.66
C ILE A 154 -0.92 -1.27 5.69
N GLN A 155 -0.18 -1.58 4.62
CA GLN A 155 -0.61 -2.50 3.56
C GLN A 155 -0.78 -3.94 4.07
N LEU A 156 0.17 -4.43 4.88
CA LEU A 156 0.07 -5.75 5.51
C LEU A 156 -0.87 -5.78 6.73
N GLY A 157 -1.46 -4.62 7.07
CA GLY A 157 -2.45 -4.47 8.11
C GLY A 157 -1.87 -3.93 9.41
N THR A 158 -2.50 -2.88 9.94
CA THR A 158 -2.04 -2.18 11.15
C THR A 158 -1.98 -3.08 12.39
N GLY A 159 -2.85 -4.10 12.48
CA GLY A 159 -2.78 -5.11 13.55
C GLY A 159 -1.57 -6.04 13.43
N ASN A 160 -1.16 -6.39 12.22
CA ASN A 160 0.06 -7.16 11.98
C ASN A 160 1.30 -6.29 12.25
N CYS A 161 1.23 -5.02 11.91
CA CYS A 161 2.25 -4.05 12.29
C CYS A 161 2.37 -3.91 13.81
N GLN A 162 1.26 -3.87 14.55
CA GLN A 162 1.31 -3.87 16.02
C GLN A 162 2.01 -5.12 16.57
N LYS A 163 1.78 -6.30 15.99
CA LYS A 163 2.49 -7.54 16.37
C LYS A 163 4.00 -7.41 16.17
N MET A 164 4.43 -6.91 15.01
CA MET A 164 5.85 -6.68 14.72
C MET A 164 6.45 -5.65 15.67
N VAL A 165 5.82 -4.49 15.84
CA VAL A 165 6.31 -3.42 16.73
C VAL A 165 6.43 -3.93 18.17
N ASN A 166 5.46 -4.70 18.65
CA ASN A 166 5.49 -5.29 20.00
C ASN A 166 6.60 -6.33 20.18
N SER A 167 7.01 -7.02 19.11
CA SER A 167 8.12 -7.98 19.20
C SER A 167 9.50 -7.30 19.15
N GLY A 168 9.55 -6.03 18.74
CA GLY A 168 10.82 -5.30 18.54
C GLY A 168 11.69 -5.84 17.40
N SER A 169 11.17 -6.69 16.51
CA SER A 169 11.93 -7.28 15.42
C SER A 169 11.13 -7.40 14.13
N CYS A 170 11.82 -7.26 13.00
CA CYS A 170 11.30 -7.46 11.66
C CYS A 170 10.74 -8.88 11.43
N SER A 171 11.18 -9.89 12.20
CA SER A 171 10.62 -11.24 12.15
C SER A 171 9.37 -11.41 13.05
N GLY A 172 8.95 -10.37 13.77
CA GLY A 172 7.77 -10.39 14.64
C GLY A 172 6.45 -10.60 13.93
N PHE A 173 6.43 -10.44 12.61
CA PHE A 173 5.30 -10.76 11.75
C PHE A 173 5.79 -11.20 10.37
N SER A 174 5.13 -12.22 9.84
CA SER A 174 5.17 -12.59 8.43
C SER A 174 3.76 -12.94 7.98
N ASP A 175 3.42 -12.59 6.74
CA ASP A 175 2.23 -13.13 6.10
C ASP A 175 2.42 -14.63 5.77
N ILE A 176 1.37 -15.25 5.23
CA ILE A 176 1.37 -16.68 4.85
C ILE A 176 2.40 -17.02 3.76
N ASN A 177 2.87 -16.02 3.01
CA ASN A 177 3.84 -16.17 1.94
C ASN A 177 5.29 -15.91 2.40
N GLY A 178 5.53 -15.67 3.70
CA GLY A 178 6.86 -15.34 4.19
C GLY A 178 7.22 -13.85 4.10
N THR A 179 6.29 -12.99 3.68
CA THR A 179 6.55 -11.55 3.53
C THR A 179 6.42 -10.85 4.87
N THR A 180 7.52 -10.28 5.34
CA THR A 180 7.54 -9.39 6.51
C THR A 180 7.33 -7.94 6.06
N ILE A 181 6.90 -7.08 7.00
CA ILE A 181 6.77 -5.64 6.74
C ILE A 181 8.13 -5.03 6.35
N CYS A 182 9.19 -5.39 7.08
CA CYS A 182 10.53 -4.94 6.75
C CYS A 182 11.02 -5.48 5.40
N GLY A 183 10.69 -6.72 5.05
CA GLY A 183 11.02 -7.30 3.76
C GLY A 183 10.36 -6.55 2.61
N MET A 184 9.08 -6.22 2.74
CA MET A 184 8.36 -5.39 1.78
C MET A 184 9.00 -3.99 1.67
N ALA A 185 9.33 -3.34 2.80
CA ALA A 185 9.99 -2.04 2.80
C ALA A 185 11.38 -2.09 2.12
N SER A 186 12.15 -3.15 2.35
CA SER A 186 13.45 -3.37 1.71
C SER A 186 13.32 -3.57 0.21
N ASN A 187 12.36 -4.38 -0.24
CA ASN A 187 12.10 -4.58 -1.68
C ASN A 187 11.67 -3.28 -2.36
N ALA A 188 10.83 -2.49 -1.68
CA ALA A 188 10.44 -1.17 -2.16
C ALA A 188 11.65 -0.25 -2.35
N ARG A 189 12.60 -0.23 -1.41
CA ARG A 189 13.85 0.54 -1.56
C ARG A 189 14.72 0.01 -2.69
N ALA A 190 14.85 -1.30 -2.82
CA ALA A 190 15.65 -1.94 -3.88
C ALA A 190 15.10 -1.66 -5.29
N MET A 191 13.80 -1.37 -5.40
CA MET A 191 13.12 -1.04 -6.66
C MET A 191 12.91 0.46 -6.87
N ALA A 192 13.39 1.32 -5.96
CA ALA A 192 13.32 2.77 -6.12
C ALA A 192 14.20 3.23 -7.29
N ASP A 193 13.90 4.40 -7.85
CA ASP A 193 14.81 5.02 -8.84
C ASP A 193 16.11 5.43 -8.12
N PRO A 194 17.29 4.94 -8.57
CA PRO A 194 18.58 5.25 -7.93
C PRO A 194 18.95 6.73 -8.01
N ASN A 195 18.37 7.48 -8.95
CA ASN A 195 18.57 8.92 -9.12
C ASN A 195 17.54 9.75 -8.34
N CYS A 196 16.48 9.12 -7.82
CA CYS A 196 15.49 9.83 -7.02
C CYS A 196 16.15 10.39 -5.75
N LYS A 197 15.84 11.65 -5.48
CA LYS A 197 16.27 12.35 -4.27
C LYS A 197 15.05 12.58 -3.41
N ASP A 198 15.08 11.99 -2.21
CA ASP A 198 14.12 12.32 -1.17
C ASP A 198 14.19 13.82 -0.87
N GLY A 199 13.06 14.40 -0.47
CA GLY A 199 13.04 15.77 0.02
C GLY A 199 13.72 15.86 1.39
N GLN A 200 13.87 17.07 1.92
CA GLN A 200 14.04 17.18 3.36
C GLN A 200 12.76 16.64 3.99
N ALA A 201 12.87 15.58 4.78
CA ALA A 201 11.79 15.17 5.67
C ALA A 201 11.43 16.41 6.50
N VAL A 202 10.20 16.90 6.37
CA VAL A 202 9.67 17.93 7.25
C VAL A 202 9.52 17.23 8.59
N CYS A 203 10.59 17.24 9.38
CA CYS A 203 10.55 16.76 10.74
C CYS A 203 9.38 17.49 11.43
N GLY A 204 8.46 16.73 12.02
CA GLY A 204 7.60 17.26 13.08
C GLY A 204 8.45 17.92 14.16
N PRO A 205 7.84 18.80 14.98
CA PRO A 205 8.48 19.99 15.54
C PRO A 205 9.89 19.68 16.02
N SER A 206 10.86 20.31 15.37
CA SER A 206 12.23 20.37 15.86
C SER A 206 12.17 20.59 17.37
N GLY A 207 12.75 19.68 18.14
CA GLY A 207 13.02 19.97 19.54
C GLY A 207 13.79 21.30 19.62
N PRO A 208 13.68 22.06 20.73
CA PRO A 208 14.39 23.32 20.84
C PRO A 208 15.91 23.06 20.69
N GLY A 209 16.50 23.40 19.54
CA GLY A 209 17.95 23.28 19.34
C GLY A 209 18.44 22.89 17.95
N ASP A 210 17.66 22.17 17.14
CA ASP A 210 18.19 21.61 15.89
C ASP A 210 17.86 22.49 14.66
N PHE A 211 18.68 23.53 14.46
CA PHE A 211 18.72 24.28 13.20
C PHE A 211 19.78 23.68 12.25
N PRO A 212 19.49 23.53 10.94
CA PRO A 212 20.45 22.99 9.98
C PRO A 212 21.68 23.91 9.83
N THR A 213 22.85 23.38 10.16
CA THR A 213 24.15 24.11 10.15
C THR A 213 24.71 24.39 8.75
N SER A 214 23.99 24.04 7.68
CA SER A 214 24.47 24.17 6.29
C SER A 214 24.17 25.52 5.64
N THR A 215 23.45 26.43 6.32
CA THR A 215 23.35 27.84 5.92
C THR A 215 23.96 28.71 7.01
N GLY A 216 25.04 29.41 6.69
CA GLY A 216 25.81 30.26 7.60
C GLY A 216 25.09 31.53 8.07
N PHE A 217 23.95 31.39 8.75
CA PHE A 217 23.28 32.42 9.53
C PHE A 217 22.75 31.71 10.79
N ALA A 218 23.25 31.92 12.01
CA ALA A 218 23.49 33.19 12.68
C ALA A 218 24.76 33.14 13.55
N ALA A 219 25.70 34.04 13.31
CA ALA A 219 26.84 34.26 14.20
C ALA A 219 26.49 35.07 15.47
N ASN A 220 25.21 35.43 15.67
CA ASN A 220 24.74 36.19 16.83
C ASN A 220 23.39 35.62 17.29
N PRO A 221 23.36 34.70 18.27
CA PRO A 221 22.10 34.35 18.92
C PRO A 221 21.50 35.61 19.58
N PRO A 222 20.17 35.79 19.55
CA PRO A 222 19.52 36.86 20.29
C PRO A 222 19.85 36.72 21.78
N THR A 223 20.13 37.84 22.47
CA THR A 223 20.35 37.81 23.93
C THR A 223 19.10 37.29 24.63
N ALA A 224 19.25 36.58 25.76
CA ALA A 224 18.13 35.98 26.51
C ALA A 224 16.96 36.96 26.80
N THR A 225 17.23 38.25 26.81
CA THR A 225 16.27 39.36 26.93
C THR A 225 15.33 39.55 25.73
N THR A 226 15.58 38.88 24.60
CA THR A 226 14.78 38.98 23.36
C THR A 226 14.03 37.70 23.02
N ALA A 227 14.17 36.63 23.82
CA ALA A 227 13.42 35.40 23.65
C ALA A 227 11.99 35.57 24.18
N SER A 228 10.99 35.23 23.37
CA SER A 228 9.56 35.32 23.74
C SER A 228 9.11 34.29 24.78
N ILE A 229 9.98 33.33 25.14
CA ILE A 229 9.74 32.30 26.13
C ILE A 229 11.03 32.13 26.94
N VAL A 230 10.94 32.39 28.25
CA VAL A 230 11.99 32.12 29.24
C VAL A 230 11.45 31.02 30.14
N VAL A 231 12.09 29.85 30.13
CA VAL A 231 11.78 28.73 31.03
C VAL A 231 12.74 28.81 32.21
N ALA A 232 12.22 28.99 33.43
CA ALA A 232 13.05 29.04 34.62
C ALA A 232 13.48 27.61 35.04
N PRO A 233 14.59 27.46 35.79
CA PRO A 233 15.04 26.15 36.29
C PRO A 233 14.00 25.40 37.17
N THR A 234 12.95 26.10 37.61
CA THR A 234 11.84 25.55 38.40
C THR A 234 10.67 25.05 37.56
N ASP A 235 10.70 25.26 36.25
CA ASP A 235 9.60 24.95 35.33
C ASP A 235 9.76 23.57 34.66
N VAL A 236 10.68 22.74 35.16
CA VAL A 236 10.94 21.35 34.72
C VAL A 236 10.70 20.35 35.85
#